data_AF-A0A9W9MP23-F1
#
_entry.id   AF-A0A9W9MP23-F1
#
_cell.length_a   1.000
_cell.length_b   1.000
_cell.length_c   1.000
_cell.angle_alpha   90.00
_cell.angle_beta   90.00
_cell.angle_gamma   90.00
#
_symmetry.space_group_name_H-M   'P 1'
#
loop_
_entity.id
_entity.type
_entity.pdbx_description
1 polymer ?
#
loop_
_entity_poly.entity_id
_entity_poly.type
_entity_poly.pdbx_seq_one_letter_code
_entity_poly.pdbx_strand_id
1 'polypeptide(L)'
;MKANEMKKRISSPSRDSKRTSQNDSSFPTVICPDGDMIIEYAESSSTGSRQWQVSSKALMRNSPYFRALLDPDKFAEGRLIAEYMERQAPSCVGLASDTNLDGNVDALQFNLPMVKISETHLTKLCGAEAIELFLRILCADGLSKDQKVIFESELRVTSPSIVERTIEIAESFSSPDIVRDTLKRVWYVFGKTKISLDKFSAALLKSTEDRVRQIIIIAAFIGETKIAKIMMHTLLVMGSKYWDDGPEPSTTNCLRWRYLGKGIEEELYFRRQCVMNTVTDLQAHFLRVYGGLEEIHETLHTRPASSRPTLGMSFSTSNYSREYQCRAGFGNGSQCDLFHLGQMTRFFALRSKSIFLGSTLIDPDFSMDDDEDNDDVENGGATPAPTCSGPPSDIISLFASMKQYPDYQIDTNHQGCGVRRRFLPVLGCIEKFIMDPRGLLGIDLQEWEDNSKRPQIQWSSKANRKNHIVDIRLEKIVCIHISANFSLARAASQEEDAKLLFTAKRRNWES
;
A
#
# COMPACT_ATOMS: atom_id res chain seq x y z
N MET A 1 19.30 -5.51 75.13
CA MET A 1 18.02 -5.97 74.59
C MET A 1 18.28 -6.89 73.40
N LYS A 2 17.90 -8.17 73.55
CA LYS A 2 17.59 -9.25 72.57
C LYS A 2 18.20 -9.12 71.15
N ALA A 3 19.17 -9.95 70.75
CA ALA A 3 19.14 -11.40 70.47
C ALA A 3 18.79 -11.75 69.00
N ASN A 4 19.65 -12.60 68.42
CA ASN A 4 19.58 -13.36 67.17
C ASN A 4 18.17 -13.79 66.75
N GLU A 5 17.92 -13.95 65.44
CA GLU A 5 17.93 -15.26 64.74
C GLU A 5 17.21 -15.22 63.36
N MET A 6 17.63 -16.13 62.49
CA MET A 6 16.87 -16.78 61.40
C MET A 6 16.83 -16.16 59.98
N LYS A 7 17.88 -16.53 59.23
CA LYS A 7 17.84 -16.91 57.80
C LYS A 7 16.89 -18.11 57.60
N LYS A 8 15.88 -18.03 56.72
CA LYS A 8 15.52 -19.07 55.72
C LYS A 8 14.26 -18.75 54.92
N ARG A 9 14.39 -18.95 53.60
CA ARG A 9 13.38 -19.35 52.60
C ARG A 9 12.17 -18.45 52.41
N ILE A 10 12.07 -17.82 51.24
CA ILE A 10 10.98 -18.06 50.27
C ILE A 10 11.52 -17.71 48.87
N SER A 11 11.54 -18.73 48.03
CA SER A 11 11.75 -18.66 46.59
C SER A 11 10.60 -17.91 45.91
N SER A 12 10.96 -17.16 44.87
CA SER A 12 10.10 -16.55 43.87
C SER A 12 8.95 -17.45 43.35
N PRO A 13 7.75 -16.90 43.11
CA PRO A 13 6.82 -17.49 42.17
C PRO A 13 7.04 -16.93 40.76
N SER A 14 7.28 -17.87 39.87
CA SER A 14 7.36 -17.76 38.43
C SER A 14 6.00 -17.40 37.80
N ARG A 15 6.08 -16.58 36.74
CA ARG A 15 5.22 -16.53 35.54
C ARG A 15 3.72 -16.75 35.75
N ASP A 16 3.00 -15.62 35.74
CA ASP A 16 1.57 -15.57 35.54
C ASP A 16 1.17 -16.33 34.28
N SER A 17 0.49 -17.44 34.54
CA SER A 17 -0.14 -18.32 33.59
C SER A 17 -1.44 -17.68 33.15
N LYS A 18 -1.40 -16.86 32.09
CA LYS A 18 -2.61 -16.55 31.32
C LYS A 18 -2.94 -17.79 30.50
N ARG A 19 -3.63 -18.74 31.14
CA ARG A 19 -4.29 -19.88 30.50
C ARG A 19 -5.18 -19.34 29.39
N THR A 20 -4.72 -19.50 28.16
CA THR A 20 -5.55 -19.63 26.97
C THR A 20 -6.56 -20.74 27.24
N SER A 21 -7.83 -20.37 27.38
CA SER A 21 -8.93 -21.33 27.28
C SER A 21 -8.94 -21.88 25.87
N GLN A 22 -8.32 -23.06 25.70
CA GLN A 22 -8.61 -23.96 24.59
C GLN A 22 -10.11 -24.27 24.67
N ASN A 23 -10.90 -23.74 23.75
CA ASN A 23 -12.25 -24.23 23.52
C ASN A 23 -12.14 -25.43 22.57
N ASP A 24 -12.17 -26.63 23.14
CA ASP A 24 -12.79 -27.78 22.48
C ASP A 24 -14.28 -27.42 22.31
N SER A 25 -14.74 -27.23 21.07
CA SER A 25 -16.18 -27.09 20.82
C SER A 25 -16.61 -28.01 19.68
N SER A 26 -17.15 -29.17 20.05
CA SER A 26 -17.88 -30.10 19.18
C SER A 26 -19.27 -29.57 18.77
N PHE A 27 -19.53 -28.27 18.96
CA PHE A 27 -20.82 -27.64 18.74
C PHE A 27 -20.72 -26.58 17.64
N PRO A 28 -21.69 -26.54 16.70
CA PRO A 28 -21.67 -25.56 15.62
C PRO A 28 -21.88 -24.13 16.15
N THR A 29 -21.17 -23.17 15.57
CA THR A 29 -21.38 -21.75 15.84
C THR A 29 -22.72 -21.32 15.25
N VAL A 30 -23.62 -20.81 16.09
CA VAL A 30 -24.98 -20.43 15.66
C VAL A 30 -24.95 -19.07 14.97
N ILE A 31 -25.08 -19.05 13.63
CA ILE A 31 -25.23 -17.81 12.85
C ILE A 31 -26.70 -17.40 12.79
N CYS A 32 -27.59 -18.37 12.63
CA CYS A 32 -29.04 -18.16 12.62
C CYS A 32 -29.69 -19.10 13.65
N PRO A 33 -30.37 -18.58 14.69
CA PRO A 33 -31.01 -19.42 15.71
C PRO A 33 -32.05 -20.38 15.11
N ASP A 34 -32.80 -19.91 14.12
CA ASP A 34 -33.78 -20.71 13.37
C ASP A 34 -33.16 -21.43 12.16
N GLY A 35 -31.85 -21.68 12.20
CA GLY A 35 -31.12 -22.33 11.11
C GLY A 35 -31.50 -23.81 10.97
N ASP A 36 -31.74 -24.23 9.73
CA ASP A 36 -32.22 -25.54 9.30
C ASP A 36 -31.11 -26.42 8.69
N MET A 37 -29.86 -25.96 8.71
CA MET A 37 -28.70 -26.66 8.14
C MET A 37 -27.40 -26.28 8.84
N ILE A 38 -26.42 -27.19 8.82
CA ILE A 38 -25.03 -26.96 9.24
C ILE A 38 -24.13 -26.87 8.01
N ILE A 39 -23.35 -25.80 7.90
CA ILE A 39 -22.22 -25.71 6.96
C ILE A 39 -20.96 -26.14 7.68
N GLU A 40 -20.25 -27.12 7.11
CA GLU A 40 -18.94 -27.54 7.57
C GLU A 40 -17.84 -27.06 6.62
N TYR A 41 -16.78 -26.49 7.19
CA TYR A 41 -15.51 -26.22 6.52
C TYR A 41 -14.37 -26.94 7.23
N ALA A 42 -13.78 -27.92 6.55
CA ALA A 42 -12.61 -28.64 7.04
C ALA A 42 -11.34 -27.93 6.54
N GLU A 43 -10.53 -27.41 7.46
CA GLU A 43 -9.28 -26.74 7.14
C GLU A 43 -8.12 -27.74 7.28
N SER A 44 -7.45 -28.07 6.17
CA SER A 44 -6.35 -29.06 6.14
C SER A 44 -5.22 -28.81 7.16
N SER A 45 -5.02 -27.56 7.59
CA SER A 45 -3.95 -27.16 8.53
C SER A 45 -4.35 -27.16 10.00
N SER A 46 -5.62 -27.37 10.34
CA SER A 46 -6.08 -27.41 11.74
C SER A 46 -6.80 -28.73 12.03
N THR A 47 -6.64 -29.27 13.23
CA THR A 47 -7.27 -30.55 13.63
C THR A 47 -8.79 -30.45 13.87
N GLY A 48 -9.44 -29.34 13.49
CA GLY A 48 -10.86 -29.09 13.72
C GLY A 48 -11.57 -28.58 12.47
N SER A 49 -12.68 -29.22 12.11
CA SER A 49 -13.63 -28.63 11.17
C SER A 49 -14.41 -27.51 11.87
N ARG A 50 -14.63 -26.39 11.18
CA ARG A 50 -15.53 -25.35 11.66
C ARG A 50 -16.93 -25.62 11.13
N GLN A 51 -17.90 -25.52 12.01
CA GLN A 51 -19.29 -25.79 11.70
C GLN A 51 -20.14 -24.56 12.06
N TRP A 52 -21.03 -24.16 11.16
CA TRP A 52 -21.93 -23.03 11.38
C TRP A 52 -23.38 -23.43 11.11
N GLN A 53 -24.28 -23.14 12.05
CA GLN A 53 -25.72 -23.32 11.85
C GLN A 53 -26.30 -22.11 11.12
N VAL A 54 -26.92 -22.34 9.96
CA VAL A 54 -27.36 -21.32 8.99
C VAL A 54 -28.76 -21.61 8.46
N SER A 55 -29.39 -20.61 7.84
CA SER A 55 -30.68 -20.77 7.16
C SER A 55 -30.48 -21.03 5.66
N SER A 56 -30.85 -22.22 5.20
CA SER A 56 -30.82 -22.65 3.79
C SER A 56 -31.61 -21.67 2.91
N LYS A 57 -32.80 -21.24 3.37
CA LYS A 57 -33.65 -20.26 2.68
C LYS A 57 -32.96 -18.91 2.50
N ALA A 58 -32.26 -18.42 3.53
CA ALA A 58 -31.52 -17.16 3.44
C ALA A 58 -30.34 -17.26 2.47
N LEU A 59 -29.59 -18.38 2.53
CA LEU A 59 -28.47 -18.64 1.63
C LEU A 59 -28.91 -18.71 0.16
N MET A 60 -29.94 -19.50 -0.17
CA MET A 60 -30.47 -19.61 -1.53
C MET A 60 -31.02 -18.28 -2.07
N ARG A 61 -31.58 -17.44 -1.18
CA ARG A 61 -32.07 -16.11 -1.58
C ARG A 61 -30.92 -15.17 -1.93
N ASN A 62 -29.89 -15.13 -1.08
CA ASN A 62 -28.86 -14.09 -1.13
C ASN A 62 -27.59 -14.52 -1.88
N SER A 63 -27.46 -15.80 -2.28
CA SER A 63 -26.30 -16.31 -3.00
C SER A 63 -26.70 -17.23 -4.18
N PRO A 64 -26.31 -16.91 -5.42
CA PRO A 64 -26.50 -17.78 -6.57
C PRO A 64 -25.77 -19.13 -6.42
N TYR A 65 -24.59 -19.13 -5.80
CA TYR A 65 -23.83 -20.34 -5.52
C TYR A 65 -24.63 -21.31 -4.63
N PHE A 66 -25.13 -20.84 -3.49
CA PHE A 66 -25.93 -21.69 -2.60
C PHE A 66 -27.30 -22.03 -3.21
N ARG A 67 -27.88 -21.16 -4.03
CA ARG A 67 -29.10 -21.50 -4.79
C ARG A 67 -28.88 -22.68 -5.72
N ALA A 68 -27.72 -22.76 -6.38
CA ALA A 68 -27.38 -23.89 -7.22
C ALA A 68 -27.05 -25.13 -6.36
N LEU A 69 -26.19 -24.99 -5.35
CA LEU A 69 -25.73 -26.10 -4.50
C LEU A 69 -26.86 -26.78 -3.72
N LEU A 70 -27.86 -26.00 -3.27
CA LEU A 70 -28.98 -26.51 -2.47
C LEU A 70 -30.21 -26.83 -3.32
N ASP A 71 -30.08 -26.84 -4.66
CA ASP A 71 -31.14 -27.22 -5.59
C ASP A 71 -31.34 -28.76 -5.57
N PRO A 72 -32.53 -29.26 -5.16
CA PRO A 72 -32.80 -30.71 -5.06
C PRO A 72 -32.61 -31.47 -6.37
N ASP A 73 -32.85 -30.82 -7.51
CA ASP A 73 -32.79 -31.47 -8.81
C ASP A 73 -31.35 -31.57 -9.34
N LYS A 74 -30.43 -30.77 -8.81
CA LYS A 74 -29.05 -30.65 -9.34
C LYS A 74 -28.01 -31.34 -8.48
N PHE A 75 -28.09 -31.21 -7.15
CA PHE A 75 -27.01 -31.62 -6.25
C PHE A 75 -27.51 -32.55 -5.14
N ALA A 76 -26.62 -33.40 -4.63
CA ALA A 76 -26.96 -34.35 -3.57
C ALA A 76 -27.26 -33.61 -2.26
N GLU A 77 -26.54 -32.53 -2.00
CA GLU A 77 -26.72 -31.61 -0.88
C GLU A 77 -28.15 -31.06 -0.85
N GLY A 78 -28.69 -30.63 -2.00
CA GLY A 78 -30.07 -30.17 -2.12
C GLY A 78 -31.10 -31.27 -1.83
N ARG A 79 -30.89 -32.49 -2.33
CA ARG A 79 -31.78 -33.64 -2.04
C ARG A 79 -31.81 -33.97 -0.55
N LEU A 80 -30.65 -33.98 0.10
CA LEU A 80 -30.54 -34.26 1.54
C LEU A 80 -31.36 -33.28 2.39
N ILE A 81 -31.33 -31.99 2.03
CA ILE A 81 -32.09 -30.96 2.75
C ILE A 81 -33.59 -31.10 2.46
N ALA A 82 -33.98 -31.37 1.21
CA ALA A 82 -35.37 -31.58 0.86
C ALA A 82 -35.99 -32.78 1.60
N GLU A 83 -35.28 -33.91 1.65
CA GLU A 83 -35.69 -35.11 2.41
C GLU A 83 -35.81 -34.80 3.91
N TYR A 84 -34.90 -34.00 4.47
CA TYR A 84 -34.96 -33.59 5.86
C TYR A 84 -36.18 -32.72 6.16
N MET A 85 -36.44 -31.71 5.32
CA MET A 85 -37.60 -30.84 5.45
C MET A 85 -38.92 -31.60 5.33
N GLU A 86 -39.00 -32.56 4.39
CA GLU A 86 -40.17 -33.42 4.21
C GLU A 86 -40.42 -34.32 5.43
N ARG A 87 -39.36 -34.82 6.08
CA ARG A 87 -39.47 -35.59 7.33
C ARG A 87 -39.86 -34.75 8.54
N GLN A 88 -39.59 -33.44 8.54
CA GLN A 88 -39.98 -32.53 9.62
C GLN A 88 -41.39 -31.95 9.47
N ALA A 89 -41.90 -31.84 8.23
CA ALA A 89 -43.23 -31.32 7.95
C ALA A 89 -44.42 -32.01 8.70
N PRO A 90 -44.40 -33.34 8.98
CA PRO A 90 -45.53 -34.02 9.64
C PRO A 90 -45.72 -33.65 11.12
N SER A 91 -44.71 -33.09 11.81
CA SER A 91 -44.81 -32.80 13.25
C SER A 91 -45.50 -31.47 13.59
N CYS A 92 -45.88 -30.64 12.61
CA CYS A 92 -46.47 -29.32 12.86
C CYS A 92 -48.00 -29.25 12.67
N VAL A 93 -48.66 -30.28 12.12
CA VAL A 93 -50.09 -30.19 11.71
C VAL A 93 -51.02 -31.18 12.39
N GLY A 94 -50.56 -31.98 13.36
CA GLY A 94 -51.50 -32.82 14.10
C GLY A 94 -50.92 -33.46 15.33
N LEU A 95 -51.04 -32.79 16.47
CA LEU A 95 -51.16 -33.38 17.80
C LEU A 95 -51.69 -32.32 18.78
N ALA A 96 -52.97 -31.99 18.61
CA ALA A 96 -53.81 -31.65 19.75
C ALA A 96 -54.29 -32.99 20.34
N SER A 97 -53.59 -33.50 21.33
CA SER A 97 -54.10 -34.44 22.35
C SER A 97 -52.92 -35.03 23.13
N ASP A 98 -52.76 -34.51 24.35
CA ASP A 98 -52.40 -35.23 25.57
C ASP A 98 -51.47 -36.45 25.43
N THR A 99 -50.20 -36.26 25.75
CA THR A 99 -49.48 -37.14 26.69
C THR A 99 -48.14 -36.53 27.08
N ASN A 100 -47.85 -36.57 28.38
CA ASN A 100 -46.57 -36.20 28.97
C ASN A 100 -45.40 -36.91 28.29
N LEU A 101 -44.52 -36.15 27.63
CA LEU A 101 -43.14 -36.55 27.34
C LEU A 101 -42.22 -35.40 27.71
N ASP A 102 -41.91 -35.37 29.01
CA ASP A 102 -40.76 -34.69 29.56
C ASP A 102 -39.51 -35.45 29.07
N GLY A 103 -38.90 -34.95 28.00
CA GLY A 103 -37.74 -35.60 27.40
C GLY A 103 -37.48 -35.19 25.96
N ASN A 104 -36.41 -34.43 25.79
CA ASN A 104 -35.59 -34.39 24.58
C ASN A 104 -35.93 -33.34 23.50
N VAL A 105 -36.12 -32.08 23.90
CA VAL A 105 -36.01 -30.94 22.98
C VAL A 105 -34.56 -30.79 22.46
N ASP A 106 -33.57 -31.25 23.24
CA ASP A 106 -32.15 -31.17 22.88
C ASP A 106 -31.75 -32.15 21.75
N ALA A 107 -32.24 -33.41 21.69
CA ALA A 107 -31.83 -34.36 20.64
C ALA A 107 -32.29 -34.03 19.21
N LEU A 108 -33.30 -33.19 19.04
CA LEU A 108 -33.77 -32.78 17.72
C LEU A 108 -32.89 -31.69 17.09
N GLN A 109 -32.17 -30.91 17.90
CA GLN A 109 -31.23 -29.89 17.44
C GLN A 109 -29.92 -30.48 16.90
N PHE A 110 -29.61 -31.76 17.22
CA PHE A 110 -28.36 -32.43 16.84
C PHE A 110 -28.37 -33.13 15.46
N ASN A 111 -29.52 -33.23 14.79
CA ASN A 111 -29.62 -33.92 13.49
C ASN A 111 -29.93 -32.95 12.33
N LEU A 112 -29.35 -31.74 12.33
CA LEU A 112 -29.46 -30.85 11.18
C LEU A 112 -28.66 -31.41 9.98
N PRO A 113 -29.15 -31.29 8.73
CA PRO A 113 -28.42 -31.71 7.55
C PRO A 113 -27.10 -30.94 7.44
N MET A 114 -26.03 -31.65 7.10
CA MET A 114 -24.68 -31.08 7.00
C MET A 114 -24.26 -30.95 5.53
N VAL A 115 -23.82 -29.75 5.14
CA VAL A 115 -23.27 -29.45 3.81
C VAL A 115 -21.82 -29.00 3.95
N LYS A 116 -20.92 -29.61 3.16
CA LYS A 116 -19.48 -29.31 3.21
C LYS A 116 -19.12 -28.29 2.15
N ILE A 117 -18.41 -27.22 2.54
CA ILE A 117 -17.75 -26.33 1.59
C ILE A 117 -16.38 -26.92 1.26
N SER A 118 -16.11 -27.15 -0.02
CA SER A 118 -14.82 -27.67 -0.48
C SER A 118 -13.68 -26.71 -0.13
N GLU A 119 -12.59 -27.25 0.41
CA GLU A 119 -11.36 -26.49 0.60
C GLU A 119 -10.74 -26.24 -0.79
N THR A 120 -10.90 -25.01 -1.26
CA THR A 120 -10.17 -24.49 -2.41
C THR A 120 -8.96 -23.70 -1.94
N HIS A 121 -8.00 -23.48 -2.84
CA HIS A 121 -6.86 -22.61 -2.54
C HIS A 121 -7.30 -21.22 -2.03
N LEU A 122 -8.37 -20.67 -2.62
CA LEU A 122 -8.90 -19.36 -2.24
C LEU A 122 -9.54 -19.37 -0.83
N THR A 123 -10.38 -20.36 -0.52
CA THR A 123 -11.01 -20.47 0.80
C THR A 123 -9.96 -20.66 1.89
N LYS A 124 -8.87 -21.37 1.58
CA LYS A 124 -7.71 -21.51 2.48
C LYS A 124 -6.99 -20.19 2.73
N LEU A 125 -6.72 -19.42 1.67
CA LEU A 125 -6.12 -18.08 1.81
C LEU A 125 -7.02 -17.10 2.60
N CYS A 126 -8.32 -17.15 2.35
CA CYS A 126 -9.28 -16.27 3.00
C CYS A 126 -9.50 -16.64 4.47
N GLY A 127 -9.39 -17.93 4.80
CA GLY A 127 -9.56 -18.46 6.14
C GLY A 127 -11.02 -18.50 6.61
N ALA A 128 -11.26 -19.27 7.68
CA ALA A 128 -12.61 -19.55 8.15
C ALA A 128 -13.36 -18.31 8.69
N GLU A 129 -12.64 -17.30 9.22
CA GLU A 129 -13.24 -16.05 9.70
C GLU A 129 -13.95 -15.27 8.58
N ALA A 130 -13.38 -15.27 7.38
CA ALA A 130 -13.97 -14.57 6.23
C ALA A 130 -15.22 -15.30 5.72
N ILE A 131 -15.20 -16.64 5.75
CA ILE A 131 -16.35 -17.50 5.43
C ILE A 131 -17.47 -17.27 6.45
N GLU A 132 -17.15 -17.27 7.74
CA GLU A 132 -18.12 -17.00 8.80
C GLU A 132 -18.79 -15.63 8.61
N LEU A 133 -17.99 -14.58 8.36
CA LEU A 133 -18.54 -13.24 8.12
C LEU A 133 -19.42 -13.21 6.87
N PHE A 134 -19.02 -13.89 5.79
CA PHE A 134 -19.83 -14.02 4.58
C PHE A 134 -21.19 -14.68 4.87
N LEU A 135 -21.19 -15.81 5.60
CA LEU A 135 -22.41 -16.51 5.99
C LEU A 135 -23.30 -15.66 6.91
N ARG A 136 -22.72 -14.91 7.85
CA ARG A 136 -23.45 -13.95 8.69
C ARG A 136 -24.12 -12.86 7.85
N ILE A 137 -23.45 -12.31 6.84
CA ILE A 137 -24.04 -11.34 5.91
C ILE A 137 -25.20 -11.95 5.14
N LEU A 138 -25.05 -13.16 4.58
CA LEU A 138 -26.12 -13.83 3.84
C LEU A 138 -27.35 -14.13 4.71
N CYS A 139 -27.15 -14.41 6.00
CA CYS A 139 -28.23 -14.73 6.94
C CYS A 139 -28.80 -13.51 7.68
N ALA A 140 -28.27 -12.30 7.47
CA ALA A 140 -28.58 -11.12 8.29
C ALA A 140 -30.06 -10.71 8.29
N ASP A 141 -30.82 -11.07 7.25
CA ASP A 141 -32.25 -10.78 7.17
C ASP A 141 -33.14 -11.76 7.96
N GLY A 142 -32.61 -12.92 8.35
CA GLY A 142 -33.30 -13.90 9.20
C GLY A 142 -33.13 -13.62 10.70
N LEU A 143 -32.25 -12.68 11.07
CA LEU A 143 -31.99 -12.33 12.47
C LEU A 143 -33.13 -11.51 13.08
N SER A 144 -33.32 -11.64 14.39
CA SER A 144 -34.19 -10.73 15.15
C SER A 144 -33.66 -9.29 15.05
N LYS A 145 -34.54 -8.30 15.28
CA LYS A 145 -34.14 -6.88 15.20
C LYS A 145 -32.93 -6.56 16.10
N ASP A 146 -32.92 -7.09 17.33
CA ASP A 146 -31.85 -6.84 18.30
C ASP A 146 -30.53 -7.50 17.86
N GLN A 147 -30.60 -8.75 17.38
CA GLN A 147 -29.43 -9.46 16.85
C GLN A 147 -28.85 -8.78 15.61
N LYS A 148 -29.72 -8.26 14.74
CA LYS A 148 -29.30 -7.51 13.55
C LYS A 148 -28.56 -6.23 13.91
N VAL A 149 -29.05 -5.45 14.88
CA VAL A 149 -28.36 -4.23 15.34
C VAL A 149 -26.99 -4.55 15.93
N ILE A 150 -26.89 -5.62 16.74
CA ILE A 150 -25.62 -6.07 17.30
C ILE A 150 -24.65 -6.44 16.18
N PHE A 151 -25.08 -7.29 15.24
CA PHE A 151 -24.26 -7.69 14.09
C PHE A 151 -23.81 -6.51 13.24
N GLU A 152 -24.71 -5.58 12.89
CA GLU A 152 -24.37 -4.40 12.10
C GLU A 152 -23.35 -3.51 12.82
N SER A 153 -23.46 -3.38 14.14
CA SER A 153 -22.50 -2.63 14.96
C SER A 153 -21.11 -3.28 15.00
N GLU A 154 -21.04 -4.61 15.05
CA GLU A 154 -19.81 -5.40 14.98
C GLU A 154 -19.17 -5.30 13.58
N LEU A 155 -19.98 -5.49 12.54
CA LEU A 155 -19.55 -5.43 11.14
C LEU A 155 -18.95 -4.07 10.81
N ARG A 156 -19.58 -2.99 11.28
CA ARG A 156 -19.13 -1.61 11.05
C ARG A 156 -17.67 -1.39 11.42
N VAL A 157 -17.19 -2.03 12.50
CA VAL A 157 -15.83 -1.84 13.04
C VAL A 157 -14.92 -3.08 12.85
N THR A 158 -15.35 -4.02 12.03
CA THR A 158 -14.57 -5.23 11.70
C THR A 158 -13.26 -4.85 11.01
N SER A 159 -12.22 -5.68 11.16
CA SER A 159 -10.90 -5.41 10.56
C SER A 159 -10.94 -5.42 9.03
N PRO A 160 -10.28 -4.47 8.34
CA PRO A 160 -10.14 -4.49 6.87
C PRO A 160 -9.63 -5.83 6.33
N SER A 161 -8.73 -6.51 7.03
CA SER A 161 -8.23 -7.82 6.57
C SER A 161 -9.30 -8.91 6.51
N ILE A 162 -10.30 -8.89 7.41
CA ILE A 162 -11.41 -9.86 7.36
C ILE A 162 -12.39 -9.45 6.27
N VAL A 163 -12.76 -8.16 6.22
CA VAL A 163 -13.73 -7.65 5.23
C VAL A 163 -13.23 -7.82 3.80
N GLU A 164 -11.95 -7.57 3.54
CA GLU A 164 -11.35 -7.77 2.23
C GLU A 164 -11.37 -9.24 1.80
N ARG A 165 -10.98 -10.17 2.68
CA ARG A 165 -11.09 -11.62 2.43
C ARG A 165 -12.54 -12.06 2.23
N THR A 166 -13.50 -11.44 2.92
CA THR A 166 -14.93 -11.69 2.69
C THR A 166 -15.39 -11.20 1.32
N ILE A 167 -14.83 -10.10 0.79
CA ILE A 167 -15.11 -9.65 -0.58
C ILE A 167 -14.62 -10.69 -1.59
N GLU A 168 -13.42 -11.25 -1.40
CA GLU A 168 -12.86 -12.32 -2.26
C GLU A 168 -13.76 -13.58 -2.27
N ILE A 169 -14.22 -14.02 -1.08
CA ILE A 169 -15.19 -15.11 -0.96
C ILE A 169 -16.50 -14.77 -1.68
N ALA A 170 -16.99 -13.54 -1.52
CA ALA A 170 -18.22 -13.10 -2.15
C ALA A 170 -18.13 -13.07 -3.68
N GLU A 171 -16.99 -12.64 -4.25
CA GLU A 171 -16.75 -12.73 -5.69
C GLU A 171 -16.68 -14.19 -6.16
N SER A 172 -15.98 -15.06 -5.43
CA SER A 172 -15.88 -16.49 -5.77
C SER A 172 -17.23 -17.21 -5.74
N PHE A 173 -18.08 -16.89 -4.77
CA PHE A 173 -19.45 -17.42 -4.66
C PHE A 173 -20.50 -16.57 -5.38
N SER A 174 -20.08 -15.71 -6.31
CA SER A 174 -20.97 -14.90 -7.18
C SER A 174 -22.04 -14.11 -6.42
N SER A 175 -21.70 -13.62 -5.22
CA SER A 175 -22.57 -12.89 -4.31
C SER A 175 -21.95 -11.55 -3.83
N PRO A 176 -21.27 -10.75 -4.67
CA PRO A 176 -20.63 -9.51 -4.21
C PRO A 176 -21.64 -8.44 -3.77
N ASP A 177 -22.81 -8.36 -4.42
CA ASP A 177 -23.69 -7.21 -4.24
C ASP A 177 -24.35 -7.16 -2.85
N ILE A 178 -24.73 -8.30 -2.27
CA ILE A 178 -25.25 -8.35 -0.90
C ILE A 178 -24.21 -7.89 0.12
N VAL A 179 -22.92 -8.25 -0.07
CA VAL A 179 -21.83 -7.80 0.78
C VAL A 179 -21.62 -6.30 0.61
N ARG A 180 -21.61 -5.80 -0.63
CA ARG A 180 -21.47 -4.38 -0.95
C ARG A 180 -22.58 -3.54 -0.31
N ASP A 181 -23.83 -3.97 -0.48
CA ASP A 181 -25.01 -3.27 0.03
C ASP A 181 -25.07 -3.29 1.55
N THR A 182 -24.65 -4.39 2.16
CA THR A 182 -24.57 -4.50 3.62
C THR A 182 -23.50 -3.57 4.18
N LEU A 183 -22.29 -3.55 3.60
CA LEU A 183 -21.20 -2.66 4.02
C LEU A 183 -21.57 -1.18 3.85
N LYS A 184 -22.24 -0.81 2.76
CA LYS A 184 -22.78 0.53 2.54
C LYS A 184 -23.82 0.91 3.60
N ARG A 185 -24.77 0.01 3.87
CA ARG A 185 -25.85 0.24 4.84
C ARG A 185 -25.34 0.48 6.24
N VAL A 186 -24.33 -0.27 6.68
CA VAL A 186 -23.73 -0.12 8.02
C VAL A 186 -22.73 1.03 8.12
N TRP A 187 -22.47 1.75 7.02
CA TRP A 187 -21.47 2.80 6.94
C TRP A 187 -20.11 2.31 7.47
N TYR A 188 -19.61 1.22 6.89
CA TYR A 188 -18.38 0.57 7.32
C TYR A 188 -17.22 1.57 7.48
N VAL A 189 -16.56 1.55 8.65
CA VAL A 189 -15.56 2.58 9.03
C VAL A 189 -14.11 2.08 8.90
N PHE A 190 -13.88 1.01 8.15
CA PHE A 190 -12.53 0.46 7.92
C PHE A 190 -11.81 0.03 9.22
N GLY A 191 -12.59 -0.49 10.18
CA GLY A 191 -12.10 -0.98 11.46
C GLY A 191 -11.97 0.08 12.56
N LYS A 192 -11.46 -0.33 13.72
CA LYS A 192 -11.30 0.54 14.91
C LYS A 192 -10.10 1.48 14.75
N THR A 193 -10.22 2.51 13.92
CA THR A 193 -9.14 3.48 13.66
C THR A 193 -9.49 4.86 14.17
N LYS A 194 -8.55 5.51 14.87
CA LYS A 194 -8.68 6.92 15.30
C LYS A 194 -8.26 7.91 14.22
N ILE A 195 -7.64 7.43 13.14
CA ILE A 195 -7.13 8.22 12.03
C ILE A 195 -8.24 8.42 11.02
N SER A 196 -8.47 9.67 10.61
CA SER A 196 -9.44 10.00 9.58
C SER A 196 -8.93 9.59 8.19
N LEU A 197 -9.78 8.96 7.39
CA LEU A 197 -9.47 8.53 6.02
C LEU A 197 -9.98 9.51 4.95
N ASP A 198 -10.65 10.59 5.36
CA ASP A 198 -11.25 11.59 4.47
C ASP A 198 -10.25 12.61 3.91
N LYS A 199 -9.06 12.68 4.51
CA LYS A 199 -7.94 13.54 4.10
C LYS A 199 -6.63 12.83 4.33
N PHE A 200 -5.68 13.07 3.43
CA PHE A 200 -4.31 12.65 3.61
C PHE A 200 -3.67 13.38 4.82
N SER A 201 -2.90 12.65 5.61
CA SER A 201 -2.12 13.20 6.72
C SER A 201 -0.93 12.30 7.04
N ALA A 202 0.10 12.86 7.69
CA ALA A 202 1.25 12.08 8.14
C ALA A 202 0.89 10.93 9.13
N ALA A 203 -0.29 10.99 9.76
CA ALA A 203 -0.77 9.90 10.60
C ALA A 203 -1.11 8.63 9.80
N LEU A 204 -1.58 8.77 8.54
CA LEU A 204 -1.90 7.62 7.69
C LEU A 204 -0.67 6.79 7.33
N LEU A 205 0.49 7.43 7.25
CA LEU A 205 1.77 6.79 6.95
C LEU A 205 2.24 5.82 8.05
N LYS A 206 1.64 5.88 9.24
CA LYS A 206 1.90 4.91 10.33
C LYS A 206 1.15 3.59 10.12
N SER A 207 0.26 3.52 9.12
CA SER A 207 -0.45 2.30 8.76
C SER A 207 0.49 1.33 8.07
N THR A 208 0.27 0.03 8.25
CA THR A 208 0.99 -0.99 7.49
C THR A 208 0.55 -0.96 6.02
N GLU A 209 1.47 -1.30 5.11
CA GLU A 209 1.20 -1.38 3.68
C GLU A 209 0.00 -2.29 3.36
N ASP A 210 -0.03 -3.48 3.97
CA ASP A 210 -1.11 -4.46 3.80
C ASP A 210 -2.47 -3.85 4.16
N ARG A 211 -2.53 -3.08 5.26
CA ARG A 211 -3.75 -2.39 5.69
C ARG A 211 -4.15 -1.31 4.69
N VAL A 212 -3.21 -0.53 4.18
CA VAL A 212 -3.47 0.50 3.15
C VAL A 212 -4.07 -0.14 1.90
N ARG A 213 -3.45 -1.21 1.41
CA ARG A 213 -3.89 -1.97 0.24
C ARG A 213 -5.28 -2.58 0.43
N GLN A 214 -5.55 -3.22 1.56
CA GLN A 214 -6.88 -3.75 1.90
C GLN A 214 -7.96 -2.65 1.91
N ILE A 215 -7.66 -1.48 2.48
CA ILE A 215 -8.60 -0.35 2.48
C ILE A 215 -8.86 0.15 1.06
N ILE A 216 -7.85 0.18 0.18
CA ILE A 216 -8.04 0.56 -1.24
C ILE A 216 -9.06 -0.38 -1.91
N ILE A 217 -8.90 -1.70 -1.75
CA ILE A 217 -9.82 -2.69 -2.32
C ILE A 217 -11.24 -2.53 -1.76
N ILE A 218 -11.39 -2.42 -0.44
CA ILE A 218 -12.71 -2.28 0.19
C ILE A 218 -13.37 -0.97 -0.25
N ALA A 219 -12.63 0.15 -0.23
CA ALA A 219 -13.15 1.46 -0.61
C ALA A 219 -13.60 1.48 -2.08
N ALA A 220 -12.81 0.89 -2.99
CA ALA A 220 -13.19 0.70 -4.38
C ALA A 220 -14.46 -0.14 -4.52
N PHE A 221 -14.56 -1.24 -3.76
CA PHE A 221 -15.69 -2.16 -3.79
C PHE A 221 -17.00 -1.50 -3.34
N ILE A 222 -16.98 -0.72 -2.25
CA ILE A 222 -18.16 0.01 -1.77
C ILE A 222 -18.41 1.34 -2.51
N GLY A 223 -17.52 1.77 -3.41
CA GLY A 223 -17.67 3.02 -4.18
C GLY A 223 -17.24 4.30 -3.44
N GLU A 224 -16.46 4.18 -2.37
CA GLU A 224 -15.86 5.31 -1.64
C GLU A 224 -14.58 5.79 -2.35
N THR A 225 -14.75 6.42 -3.53
CA THR A 225 -13.66 6.77 -4.44
C THR A 225 -12.66 7.76 -3.84
N LYS A 226 -13.14 8.68 -3.00
CA LYS A 226 -12.30 9.65 -2.28
C LYS A 226 -11.34 8.95 -1.30
N ILE A 227 -11.85 7.99 -0.52
CA ILE A 227 -11.02 7.22 0.41
C ILE A 227 -10.01 6.38 -0.38
N ALA A 228 -10.45 5.70 -1.44
CA ALA A 228 -9.55 4.94 -2.31
C ALA A 228 -8.42 5.81 -2.87
N LYS A 229 -8.73 7.01 -3.37
CA LYS A 229 -7.74 7.99 -3.87
C LYS A 229 -6.72 8.38 -2.80
N ILE A 230 -7.17 8.70 -1.59
CA ILE A 230 -6.29 9.09 -0.47
C ILE A 230 -5.39 7.93 -0.05
N MET A 231 -5.92 6.70 -0.02
CA MET A 231 -5.13 5.53 0.36
C MET A 231 -4.14 5.12 -0.74
N MET A 232 -4.49 5.28 -2.01
CA MET A 232 -3.56 5.12 -3.13
C MET A 232 -2.43 6.16 -3.09
N HIS A 233 -2.76 7.42 -2.78
CA HIS A 233 -1.76 8.45 -2.53
C HIS A 233 -0.86 8.09 -1.33
N THR A 234 -1.45 7.59 -0.25
CA THR A 234 -0.73 7.14 0.95
C THR A 234 0.27 6.03 0.61
N LEU A 235 -0.16 5.02 -0.16
CA LEU A 235 0.69 3.92 -0.66
C LEU A 235 1.85 4.45 -1.51
N LEU A 236 1.56 5.38 -2.42
CA LEU A 236 2.57 6.01 -3.28
C LEU A 236 3.65 6.71 -2.45
N VAL A 237 3.26 7.47 -1.42
CA VAL A 237 4.18 8.22 -0.57
C VAL A 237 5.05 7.29 0.28
N MET A 238 4.43 6.33 1.00
CA MET A 238 5.15 5.41 1.88
C MET A 238 6.02 4.40 1.13
N GLY A 239 5.72 4.12 -0.14
CA GLY A 239 6.37 3.06 -0.90
C GLY A 239 5.68 1.72 -0.73
N SER A 240 6.07 0.74 -1.53
CA SER A 240 5.54 -0.62 -1.43
C SER A 240 6.69 -1.61 -1.57
N LYS A 241 6.71 -2.63 -0.70
CA LYS A 241 7.68 -3.73 -0.75
C LYS A 241 7.51 -4.63 -1.98
N TYR A 242 6.43 -4.44 -2.73
CA TYR A 242 6.16 -5.16 -3.98
C TYR A 242 6.64 -4.40 -5.22
N TRP A 243 7.40 -3.30 -5.03
CA TRP A 243 7.93 -2.49 -6.13
C TRP A 243 9.44 -2.62 -6.34
N ASP A 244 10.13 -3.42 -5.52
CA ASP A 244 11.59 -3.53 -5.53
C ASP A 244 12.12 -4.06 -6.88
N ASP A 245 11.46 -5.06 -7.46
CA ASP A 245 11.77 -5.61 -8.79
C ASP A 245 10.87 -5.04 -9.90
N GLY A 246 10.16 -3.95 -9.62
CA GLY A 246 9.09 -3.40 -10.46
C GLY A 246 7.71 -4.01 -10.18
N PRO A 247 6.63 -3.42 -10.72
CA PRO A 247 5.27 -3.88 -10.48
C PRO A 247 4.97 -5.10 -11.36
N GLU A 248 5.45 -6.28 -10.96
CA GLU A 248 5.10 -7.53 -11.63
C GLU A 248 3.87 -8.17 -10.97
N PRO A 249 2.90 -8.66 -11.75
CA PRO A 249 1.79 -9.41 -11.20
C PRO A 249 2.34 -10.68 -10.54
N SER A 250 1.88 -10.96 -9.32
CA SER A 250 2.31 -12.15 -8.58
C SER A 250 2.03 -13.41 -9.40
N THR A 251 3.08 -14.16 -9.74
CA THR A 251 3.03 -15.43 -10.49
C THR A 251 2.32 -16.57 -9.73
N THR A 252 2.05 -16.39 -8.43
CA THR A 252 1.54 -17.41 -7.53
C THR A 252 0.39 -16.87 -6.65
N ASN A 253 -0.81 -17.43 -6.80
CA ASN A 253 -1.74 -17.78 -5.71
C ASN A 253 -1.78 -16.81 -4.49
N CYS A 254 -2.11 -15.53 -4.71
CA CYS A 254 -2.22 -14.54 -3.64
C CYS A 254 -3.53 -13.75 -3.69
N LEU A 255 -3.89 -13.12 -2.57
CA LEU A 255 -5.06 -12.24 -2.46
C LEU A 255 -4.86 -10.98 -3.31
N ARG A 256 -5.95 -10.44 -3.88
CA ARG A 256 -5.87 -9.35 -4.86
C ARG A 256 -5.36 -8.05 -4.28
N TRP A 257 -5.51 -7.80 -2.98
CA TRP A 257 -4.95 -6.59 -2.36
C TRP A 257 -3.43 -6.50 -2.50
N ARG A 258 -2.71 -7.62 -2.69
CA ARG A 258 -1.26 -7.63 -2.90
C ARG A 258 -0.84 -6.97 -4.21
N TYR A 259 -1.68 -7.04 -5.24
CA TYR A 259 -1.45 -6.43 -6.54
C TYR A 259 -2.71 -5.73 -7.06
N LEU A 260 -2.69 -4.41 -7.12
CA LEU A 260 -3.83 -3.62 -7.54
C LEU A 260 -4.04 -3.71 -9.06
N GLY A 261 -5.00 -4.55 -9.48
CA GLY A 261 -5.28 -4.82 -10.89
C GLY A 261 -5.79 -3.62 -11.72
N LYS A 262 -6.17 -3.88 -12.98
CA LYS A 262 -6.65 -2.89 -13.97
C LYS A 262 -5.61 -1.81 -14.34
N GLY A 263 -4.31 -2.06 -14.18
CA GLY A 263 -3.26 -1.09 -14.48
C GLY A 263 -3.00 -0.08 -13.37
N ILE A 264 -3.61 -0.25 -12.19
CA ILE A 264 -3.53 0.70 -11.08
C ILE A 264 -2.15 0.59 -10.41
N GLU A 265 -1.68 -0.62 -10.15
CA GLU A 265 -0.36 -0.87 -9.54
C GLU A 265 0.77 -0.21 -10.33
N GLU A 266 0.78 -0.43 -11.65
CA GLU A 266 1.79 0.06 -12.58
C GLU A 266 1.76 1.58 -12.69
N GLU A 267 0.57 2.18 -12.69
CA GLU A 267 0.42 3.63 -12.70
C GLU A 267 0.87 4.25 -11.37
N LEU A 268 0.55 3.66 -10.22
CA LEU A 268 1.03 4.16 -8.92
C LEU A 268 2.55 4.08 -8.81
N TYR A 269 3.14 2.97 -9.27
CA TYR A 269 4.59 2.82 -9.37
C TYR A 269 5.21 3.88 -10.30
N PHE A 270 4.63 4.09 -11.49
CA PHE A 270 5.11 5.10 -12.43
C PHE A 270 5.04 6.53 -11.85
N ARG A 271 3.93 6.88 -11.18
CA ARG A 271 3.76 8.18 -10.52
C ARG A 271 4.78 8.38 -9.41
N ARG A 272 5.04 7.35 -8.60
CA ARG A 272 6.11 7.36 -7.60
C ARG A 272 7.47 7.63 -8.23
N GLN A 273 7.78 6.94 -9.33
CA GLN A 273 9.06 7.13 -10.01
C GLN A 273 9.20 8.55 -10.56
N CYS A 274 8.11 9.16 -11.05
CA CYS A 274 8.10 10.56 -11.46
C CYS A 274 8.43 11.52 -10.31
N VAL A 275 7.91 11.26 -9.10
CA VAL A 275 8.24 12.04 -7.90
C VAL A 275 9.72 11.88 -7.55
N MET A 276 10.22 10.64 -7.49
CA MET A 276 11.64 10.38 -7.17
C MET A 276 12.57 11.01 -8.21
N ASN A 277 12.26 10.87 -9.50
CA ASN A 277 13.01 11.50 -10.59
C ASN A 277 13.01 13.03 -10.48
N THR A 278 11.91 13.64 -10.02
CA THR A 278 11.84 15.09 -9.79
C THR A 278 12.77 15.54 -8.67
N VAL A 279 12.85 14.76 -7.59
CA VAL A 279 13.80 15.02 -6.49
C VAL A 279 15.25 14.86 -6.97
N THR A 280 15.54 13.81 -7.73
CA THR A 280 16.87 13.60 -8.33
C THR A 280 17.25 14.74 -9.27
N ASP A 281 16.32 15.20 -10.11
CA ASP A 281 16.53 16.32 -11.03
C ASP A 281 16.83 17.63 -10.29
N LEU A 282 16.16 17.89 -9.16
CA LEU A 282 16.47 19.03 -8.29
C LEU A 282 17.90 18.95 -7.72
N GLN A 283 18.33 17.78 -7.25
CA GLN A 283 19.69 17.58 -6.76
C GLN A 283 20.72 17.75 -7.87
N ALA A 284 20.44 17.17 -9.05
CA ALA A 284 21.27 17.28 -10.23
C ALA A 284 21.38 18.73 -10.72
N HIS A 285 20.32 19.53 -10.62
CA HIS A 285 20.37 20.97 -10.94
C HIS A 285 21.42 21.68 -10.09
N PHE A 286 21.35 21.58 -8.77
CA PHE A 286 22.32 22.26 -7.91
C PHE A 286 23.74 21.71 -8.11
N LEU A 287 23.92 20.38 -8.21
CA LEU A 287 25.23 19.80 -8.54
C LEU A 287 25.76 20.35 -9.87
N ARG A 288 24.92 20.38 -10.90
CA ARG A 288 25.28 20.90 -12.22
C ARG A 288 25.64 22.36 -12.17
N VAL A 289 24.92 23.22 -11.44
CA VAL A 289 25.13 24.67 -11.36
C VAL A 289 26.38 25.04 -10.54
N TYR A 290 26.87 24.15 -9.67
CA TYR A 290 28.12 24.30 -8.93
C TYR A 290 29.32 23.53 -9.51
N GLY A 291 29.19 22.88 -10.68
CA GLY A 291 30.31 22.22 -11.35
C GLY A 291 30.49 20.72 -11.07
N GLY A 292 29.54 20.10 -10.36
CA GLY A 292 29.59 18.68 -10.03
C GLY A 292 29.10 17.73 -11.13
N LEU A 293 28.40 18.24 -12.15
CA LEU A 293 27.90 17.47 -13.28
C LEU A 293 28.16 18.24 -14.58
N GLU A 294 28.42 17.50 -15.66
CA GLU A 294 28.55 18.07 -17.00
C GLU A 294 27.25 18.74 -17.46
N GLU A 295 27.39 19.79 -18.25
CA GLU A 295 26.25 20.39 -18.93
C GLU A 295 25.84 19.48 -20.08
N ILE A 296 24.58 19.01 -20.04
CA ILE A 296 23.98 18.29 -21.16
C ILE A 296 23.66 19.35 -22.21
N HIS A 297 24.62 19.64 -23.08
CA HIS A 297 24.35 20.36 -24.32
C HIS A 297 23.51 19.43 -25.21
N GLU A 298 22.19 19.63 -25.25
CA GLU A 298 21.39 19.20 -26.41
C GLU A 298 22.07 19.83 -27.64
N THR A 299 22.59 18.97 -28.51
CA THR A 299 23.37 19.28 -29.70
C THR A 299 22.62 20.24 -30.62
N LEU A 300 22.97 21.53 -30.56
CA LEU A 300 22.70 22.49 -31.62
C LEU A 300 24.02 23.05 -32.12
N HIS A 301 24.46 22.48 -33.24
CA HIS A 301 25.21 23.10 -34.33
C HIS A 301 26.18 24.23 -33.96
N THR A 302 27.34 23.89 -33.42
CA THR A 302 28.58 24.60 -33.80
C THR A 302 29.72 23.61 -33.92
N ARG A 303 30.31 23.61 -35.11
CA ARG A 303 31.45 22.83 -35.60
C ARG A 303 32.56 22.68 -34.54
N PRO A 304 33.16 21.49 -34.35
CA PRO A 304 34.29 21.35 -33.42
C PRO A 304 35.54 21.98 -34.04
N ALA A 305 36.05 23.04 -33.42
CA ALA A 305 37.41 23.50 -33.69
C ALA A 305 38.38 22.48 -33.09
N SER A 306 39.27 21.95 -33.93
CA SER A 306 40.28 20.97 -33.54
C SER A 306 41.30 21.57 -32.58
N SER A 307 41.40 21.02 -31.38
CA SER A 307 42.62 21.13 -30.57
C SER A 307 42.99 19.74 -30.06
N ARG A 308 44.15 19.24 -30.52
CA ARG A 308 44.76 17.96 -30.13
C ARG A 308 44.91 17.87 -28.60
N PRO A 309 44.74 16.69 -27.99
CA PRO A 309 45.01 16.50 -26.57
C PRO A 309 46.52 16.36 -26.35
N THR A 310 47.11 17.30 -25.61
CA THR A 310 48.43 17.11 -25.00
C THR A 310 48.25 16.37 -23.67
N LEU A 311 48.87 15.20 -23.54
CA LEU A 311 48.97 14.48 -22.27
C LEU A 311 49.67 15.38 -21.23
N GLY A 312 49.00 15.66 -20.10
CA GLY A 312 49.61 16.37 -18.98
C GLY A 312 48.71 17.29 -18.14
N MET A 313 47.42 17.45 -18.45
CA MET A 313 46.51 18.30 -17.68
C MET A 313 45.36 17.50 -17.06
N SER A 314 45.69 16.70 -16.06
CA SER A 314 44.68 16.27 -15.07
C SER A 314 44.21 17.51 -14.31
N PHE A 315 42.89 17.65 -14.12
CA PHE A 315 42.20 18.68 -13.33
C PHE A 315 41.90 20.05 -13.98
N SER A 316 42.04 20.23 -15.30
CA SER A 316 41.43 21.40 -15.94
C SER A 316 39.93 21.16 -16.16
N THR A 317 39.12 21.74 -15.26
CA THR A 317 37.68 21.96 -15.45
C THR A 317 37.44 22.49 -16.85
N SER A 318 36.49 21.88 -17.58
CA SER A 318 36.09 22.28 -18.93
C SER A 318 36.06 23.80 -19.11
N ASN A 319 36.73 24.31 -20.16
CA ASN A 319 36.77 25.72 -20.58
C ASN A 319 35.42 26.26 -21.10
N TYR A 320 34.34 26.08 -20.32
CA TYR A 320 33.11 26.83 -20.47
C TYR A 320 33.00 27.77 -19.27
N SER A 321 32.83 29.08 -19.51
CA SER A 321 32.72 30.08 -18.46
C SER A 321 31.38 29.91 -17.73
N ARG A 322 31.35 29.01 -16.74
CA ARG A 322 30.26 28.87 -15.78
C ARG A 322 30.08 30.17 -14.99
N GLU A 323 28.84 30.62 -14.86
CA GLU A 323 28.53 31.75 -13.98
C GLU A 323 28.68 31.34 -12.51
N TYR A 324 29.50 32.08 -11.76
CA TYR A 324 29.67 31.85 -10.32
C TYR A 324 28.36 32.10 -9.57
N GLN A 325 28.05 31.19 -8.66
CA GLN A 325 26.83 31.24 -7.83
C GLN A 325 27.01 32.11 -6.60
N CYS A 326 28.27 32.29 -6.17
CA CYS A 326 28.64 33.24 -5.14
C CYS A 326 28.18 34.66 -5.49
N ARG A 327 27.48 35.30 -4.55
CA ARG A 327 26.95 36.68 -4.69
C ARG A 327 27.70 37.72 -3.86
N ALA A 328 28.75 37.32 -3.14
CA ALA A 328 29.44 38.21 -2.21
C ALA A 328 30.31 39.27 -2.90
N GLY A 329 30.54 39.15 -4.23
CA GLY A 329 31.26 40.15 -5.03
C GLY A 329 32.76 40.24 -4.74
N PHE A 330 33.29 39.35 -3.90
CA PHE A 330 34.72 39.26 -3.58
C PHE A 330 35.47 38.34 -4.56
N GLY A 331 36.78 38.52 -4.67
CA GLY A 331 37.64 37.74 -5.58
C GLY A 331 37.78 36.24 -5.27
N ASN A 332 37.13 35.75 -4.22
CA ASN A 332 37.11 34.33 -3.82
C ASN A 332 35.79 33.61 -4.14
N GLY A 333 35.00 34.13 -5.09
CA GLY A 333 33.76 33.47 -5.54
C GLY A 333 33.94 32.02 -6.01
N SER A 334 35.05 31.71 -6.69
CA SER A 334 35.37 30.34 -7.13
C SER A 334 35.61 29.37 -5.96
N GLN A 335 36.25 29.86 -4.89
CA GLN A 335 36.49 29.07 -3.67
C GLN A 335 35.18 28.80 -2.92
N CYS A 336 34.30 29.79 -2.86
CA CYS A 336 32.97 29.65 -2.28
C CYS A 336 32.13 28.60 -3.01
N ASP A 337 32.09 28.63 -4.35
CA ASP A 337 31.36 27.65 -5.16
C ASP A 337 31.92 26.24 -5.00
N LEU A 338 33.25 26.07 -5.03
CA LEU A 338 33.89 24.76 -4.83
C LEU A 338 33.62 24.21 -3.42
N PHE A 339 33.64 25.08 -2.40
CA PHE A 339 33.27 24.72 -1.04
C PHE A 339 31.81 24.21 -0.98
N HIS A 340 30.87 24.93 -1.60
CA HIS A 340 29.47 24.52 -1.64
C HIS A 340 29.26 23.21 -2.41
N LEU A 341 29.98 22.99 -3.51
CA LEU A 341 29.99 21.73 -4.24
C LEU A 341 30.42 20.57 -3.31
N GLY A 342 31.54 20.73 -2.62
CA GLY A 342 32.05 19.71 -1.69
C GLY A 342 31.06 19.39 -0.56
N GLN A 343 30.46 20.43 0.05
CA GLN A 343 29.45 20.24 1.10
C GLN A 343 28.17 19.57 0.57
N MET A 344 27.73 19.92 -0.63
CA MET A 344 26.56 19.34 -1.26
C MET A 344 26.77 17.87 -1.61
N THR A 345 27.89 17.50 -2.23
CA THR A 345 28.24 16.11 -2.53
C THR A 345 28.32 15.30 -1.24
N ARG A 346 28.99 15.82 -0.21
CA ARG A 346 29.08 15.16 1.11
C ARG A 346 27.69 14.97 1.73
N PHE A 347 26.84 15.99 1.70
CA PHE A 347 25.50 15.93 2.28
C PHE A 347 24.63 14.91 1.54
N PHE A 348 24.59 14.96 0.21
CA PHE A 348 23.73 14.08 -0.57
C PHE A 348 24.18 12.61 -0.53
N ALA A 349 25.49 12.35 -0.51
CA ALA A 349 26.02 10.99 -0.46
C ALA A 349 25.97 10.39 0.94
N LEU A 350 26.39 11.13 1.97
CA LEU A 350 26.59 10.56 3.30
C LEU A 350 25.41 10.77 4.25
N ARG A 351 24.72 11.92 4.15
CA ARG A 351 23.68 12.30 5.11
C ARG A 351 22.28 11.99 4.61
N SER A 352 21.92 12.44 3.41
CA SER A 352 20.62 12.08 2.82
C SER A 352 20.62 10.75 2.08
N LYS A 353 21.79 10.18 1.78
CA LYS A 353 21.95 8.90 1.05
C LYS A 353 21.09 8.84 -0.21
N SER A 354 20.98 9.97 -0.90
CA SER A 354 20.11 10.15 -2.06
C SER A 354 20.87 10.07 -3.38
N ILE A 355 22.21 10.19 -3.32
CA ILE A 355 23.10 9.94 -4.46
C ILE A 355 24.16 8.92 -4.03
N PHE A 356 24.65 8.15 -4.99
CA PHE A 356 25.76 7.24 -4.80
C PHE A 356 27.03 7.86 -5.40
N LEU A 357 28.15 7.77 -4.66
CA LEU A 357 29.47 8.14 -5.16
C LEU A 357 30.28 6.84 -5.33
N GLY A 358 30.38 6.37 -6.57
CA GLY A 358 31.08 5.14 -6.91
C GLY A 358 32.58 5.36 -7.13
N SER A 359 33.38 4.40 -6.68
CA SER A 359 34.78 4.27 -7.11
C SER A 359 34.82 3.39 -8.35
N THR A 360 35.58 3.79 -9.38
CA THR A 360 35.86 2.95 -10.55
C THR A 360 36.95 1.92 -10.30
N LEU A 361 37.54 1.90 -9.09
CA LEU A 361 38.60 0.95 -8.71
C LEU A 361 38.04 -0.36 -8.13
N ILE A 362 36.74 -0.40 -7.83
CA ILE A 362 36.08 -1.60 -7.33
C ILE A 362 35.47 -2.28 -8.56
N ASP A 363 36.01 -3.44 -8.92
CA ASP A 363 35.37 -4.33 -9.87
C ASP A 363 34.16 -4.98 -9.17
N PRO A 364 32.92 -4.73 -9.62
CA PRO A 364 31.72 -5.31 -9.02
C PRO A 364 31.72 -6.84 -9.03
N ASP A 365 32.47 -7.45 -9.95
CA ASP A 365 32.51 -8.90 -10.17
C ASP A 365 33.71 -9.57 -9.46
N PHE A 366 34.56 -8.79 -8.78
CA PHE A 366 35.73 -9.31 -8.08
C PHE A 366 35.37 -9.74 -6.64
N SER A 367 35.08 -11.02 -6.47
CA SER A 367 35.08 -11.69 -5.16
C SER A 367 36.47 -12.26 -4.87
N MET A 368 37.01 -12.01 -3.67
CA MET A 368 38.25 -12.66 -3.19
C MET A 368 38.04 -14.12 -2.77
N ASP A 369 36.80 -14.61 -2.80
CA ASP A 369 36.42 -15.95 -2.37
C ASP A 369 36.33 -16.88 -3.60
N ASP A 370 37.47 -17.13 -4.24
CA ASP A 370 37.71 -18.38 -4.96
C ASP A 370 38.30 -19.38 -3.93
N ASP A 371 37.48 -19.83 -2.98
CA ASP A 371 37.80 -21.02 -2.20
C ASP A 371 37.42 -22.24 -3.04
N GLU A 372 38.37 -22.70 -3.86
CA GLU A 372 38.44 -24.09 -4.28
C GLU A 372 38.52 -24.98 -3.02
N ASP A 373 37.74 -26.07 -3.01
CA ASP A 373 37.69 -27.16 -2.03
C ASP A 373 36.70 -27.03 -0.84
N ASN A 374 35.44 -27.43 -1.06
CA ASN A 374 34.77 -28.41 -0.19
C ASN A 374 33.56 -29.04 -0.91
N ASP A 375 33.69 -30.33 -1.20
CA ASP A 375 32.59 -31.22 -1.57
C ASP A 375 31.59 -31.37 -0.40
N ASP A 376 30.32 -31.56 -0.77
CA ASP A 376 29.20 -32.02 0.06
C ASP A 376 28.68 -31.08 1.16
N VAL A 377 27.54 -30.42 0.90
CA VAL A 377 26.22 -30.62 1.55
C VAL A 377 25.27 -29.46 1.16
N GLU A 378 24.06 -29.82 0.74
CA GLU A 378 22.92 -28.95 0.47
C GLU A 378 22.72 -27.81 1.50
N ASN A 379 22.81 -26.56 1.05
CA ASN A 379 21.97 -25.46 1.55
C ASN A 379 22.01 -24.29 0.57
N GLY A 380 20.89 -24.04 -0.10
CA GLY A 380 20.69 -22.91 -1.02
C GLY A 380 20.59 -21.57 -0.28
N GLY A 381 21.68 -21.13 0.32
CA GLY A 381 21.84 -19.79 0.90
C GLY A 381 22.71 -18.94 -0.01
N ALA A 382 22.09 -18.18 -0.91
CA ALA A 382 22.78 -17.07 -1.56
C ALA A 382 23.21 -16.07 -0.47
N THR A 383 24.50 -16.01 -0.17
CA THR A 383 25.08 -14.99 0.70
C THR A 383 24.79 -13.63 0.07
N PRO A 384 24.01 -12.73 0.70
CA PRO A 384 23.71 -11.45 0.11
C PRO A 384 25.00 -10.61 0.14
N ALA A 385 25.40 -10.11 -1.03
CA ALA A 385 26.32 -9.00 -1.17
C ALA A 385 26.01 -7.92 -0.12
N PRO A 386 27.01 -7.18 0.41
CA PRO A 386 26.78 -6.19 1.45
C PRO A 386 25.67 -5.26 0.98
N THR A 387 24.52 -5.35 1.64
CA THR A 387 23.36 -4.52 1.38
C THR A 387 23.77 -3.10 1.68
N CYS A 388 24.28 -2.40 0.66
CA CYS A 388 24.34 -0.96 0.64
C CYS A 388 22.89 -0.56 0.88
N SER A 389 22.57 -0.10 2.10
CA SER A 389 21.22 0.27 2.52
C SER A 389 20.61 1.07 1.36
N GLY A 390 19.63 0.48 0.68
CA GLY A 390 19.07 1.05 -0.54
C GLY A 390 18.62 2.49 -0.31
N PRO A 391 18.48 3.30 -1.37
CA PRO A 391 17.95 4.65 -1.24
C PRO A 391 16.65 4.61 -0.43
N PRO A 392 16.37 5.62 0.42
CA PRO A 392 15.21 5.62 1.28
C PRO A 392 13.93 5.34 0.47
N SER A 393 13.28 4.22 0.77
CA SER A 393 12.05 3.79 0.11
C SER A 393 10.83 4.59 0.56
N ASP A 394 10.97 5.44 1.58
CA ASP A 394 9.92 6.37 2.00
C ASP A 394 10.26 7.80 1.56
N ILE A 395 9.37 8.40 0.76
CA ILE A 395 9.51 9.77 0.26
C ILE A 395 9.60 10.77 1.43
N ILE A 396 8.91 10.51 2.55
CA ILE A 396 8.89 11.44 3.68
C ILE A 396 10.19 11.45 4.44
N SER A 397 10.73 10.26 4.69
CA SER A 397 12.06 10.12 5.26
C SER A 397 13.13 10.80 4.39
N LEU A 398 13.02 10.70 3.06
CA LEU A 398 13.89 11.43 2.12
C LEU A 398 13.75 12.95 2.27
N PHE A 399 12.53 13.49 2.22
CA PHE A 399 12.28 14.94 2.36
C PHE A 399 12.72 15.47 3.72
N ALA A 400 12.42 14.74 4.80
CA ALA A 400 12.85 15.09 6.14
C ALA A 400 14.38 15.18 6.23
N SER A 401 15.10 14.25 5.59
CA SER A 401 16.56 14.28 5.52
C SER A 401 17.06 15.45 4.68
N MET A 402 16.51 15.68 3.47
CA MET A 402 16.90 16.79 2.60
C MET A 402 16.69 18.16 3.24
N LYS A 403 15.64 18.34 4.05
CA LYS A 403 15.37 19.58 4.80
C LYS A 403 16.43 19.93 5.84
N GLN A 404 17.22 18.95 6.29
CA GLN A 404 18.31 19.16 7.25
C GLN A 404 19.58 19.76 6.62
N TYR A 405 19.57 20.11 5.32
CA TYR A 405 20.73 20.70 4.63
C TYR A 405 21.29 21.92 5.38
N PRO A 406 22.50 21.88 5.97
CA PRO A 406 23.02 22.98 6.79
C PRO A 406 23.25 24.28 6.01
N ASP A 407 23.23 25.43 6.69
CA ASP A 407 23.66 26.71 6.09
C ASP A 407 25.19 26.81 6.12
N TYR A 408 25.84 26.02 5.26
CA TYR A 408 27.31 26.02 5.15
C TYR A 408 27.82 27.37 4.69
N GLN A 409 28.97 27.79 5.23
CA GLN A 409 29.66 29.03 4.87
C GLN A 409 31.16 28.78 4.88
N ILE A 410 31.87 29.34 3.90
CA ILE A 410 33.34 29.23 3.83
C ILE A 410 34.00 30.17 4.85
N ASP A 411 33.47 31.38 5.01
CA ASP A 411 33.93 32.40 5.96
C ASP A 411 32.79 33.38 6.30
N THR A 412 33.09 34.38 7.13
CA THR A 412 32.14 35.42 7.56
C THR A 412 31.67 36.35 6.45
N ASN A 413 32.39 36.45 5.33
CA ASN A 413 32.10 37.36 4.22
C ASN A 413 31.09 36.74 3.22
N HIS A 414 30.82 35.44 3.33
CA HIS A 414 29.94 34.70 2.43
C HIS A 414 28.53 34.44 3.01
N GLN A 415 28.07 35.32 3.90
CA GLN A 415 26.68 35.30 4.38
C GLN A 415 25.73 35.38 3.17
N GLY A 416 24.83 34.40 3.04
CA GLY A 416 23.84 34.37 1.95
C GLY A 416 24.26 33.62 0.68
N CYS A 417 25.52 33.20 0.53
CA CYS A 417 25.95 32.37 -0.61
C CYS A 417 25.52 30.88 -0.51
N GLY A 418 25.00 30.48 0.65
CA GLY A 418 24.59 29.11 0.95
C GLY A 418 23.45 28.56 0.07
N VAL A 419 23.68 27.36 -0.48
CA VAL A 419 22.71 26.57 -1.28
C VAL A 419 21.37 26.38 -0.55
N ARG A 420 21.38 26.27 0.78
CA ARG A 420 20.17 26.05 1.61
C ARG A 420 19.03 27.02 1.28
N ARG A 421 19.34 28.32 1.12
CA ARG A 421 18.34 29.37 0.88
C ARG A 421 17.62 29.24 -0.47
N ARG A 422 18.28 28.59 -1.44
CA ARG A 422 17.79 28.36 -2.80
C ARG A 422 17.11 27.00 -2.92
N PHE A 423 17.70 26.00 -2.30
CA PHE A 423 17.25 24.62 -2.34
C PHE A 423 15.96 24.37 -1.55
N LEU A 424 15.84 24.90 -0.32
CA LEU A 424 14.68 24.62 0.52
C LEU A 424 13.35 25.15 -0.03
N PRO A 425 13.25 26.39 -0.55
CA PRO A 425 12.00 26.86 -1.14
C PRO A 425 11.52 25.95 -2.29
N VAL A 426 12.44 25.52 -3.14
CA VAL A 426 12.11 24.65 -4.28
C VAL A 426 11.71 23.25 -3.80
N LEU A 427 12.39 22.71 -2.79
CA LEU A 427 11.98 21.46 -2.14
C LEU A 427 10.58 21.59 -1.51
N GLY A 428 10.27 22.73 -0.89
CA GLY A 428 8.93 23.05 -0.37
C GLY A 428 7.87 23.13 -1.47
N CYS A 429 8.22 23.61 -2.67
CA CYS A 429 7.34 23.58 -3.83
C CYS A 429 6.94 22.14 -4.21
N ILE A 430 7.86 21.18 -4.09
CA ILE A 430 7.56 19.78 -4.39
C ILE A 430 6.71 19.17 -3.27
N GLU A 431 7.12 19.41 -2.02
CA GLU A 431 6.48 18.84 -0.84
C GLU A 431 5.01 19.23 -0.72
N LYS A 432 4.61 20.44 -1.14
CA LYS A 432 3.22 20.88 -1.06
C LYS A 432 2.26 19.95 -1.81
N PHE A 433 2.70 19.32 -2.90
CA PHE A 433 1.88 18.39 -3.68
C PHE A 433 1.86 16.99 -3.07
N ILE A 434 2.97 16.60 -2.45
CA ILE A 434 3.10 15.31 -1.76
C ILE A 434 2.28 15.33 -0.47
N MET A 435 2.29 16.44 0.27
CA MET A 435 1.60 16.61 1.57
C MET A 435 0.19 17.19 1.47
N ASP A 436 -0.37 17.30 0.27
CA ASP A 436 -1.70 17.87 0.10
C ASP A 436 -2.78 16.93 0.69
N PRO A 437 -3.68 17.45 1.54
CA PRO A 437 -4.69 16.64 2.22
C PRO A 437 -5.72 16.00 1.28
N ARG A 438 -5.79 16.37 0.00
CA ARG A 438 -6.68 15.75 -0.98
C ARG A 438 -6.09 14.50 -1.64
N GLY A 439 -4.81 14.20 -1.39
CA GLY A 439 -4.14 13.04 -1.98
C GLY A 439 -3.96 13.17 -3.50
N LEU A 440 -3.37 14.27 -3.95
CA LEU A 440 -3.28 14.66 -5.38
C LEU A 440 -2.60 13.62 -6.27
N LEU A 441 -1.72 12.80 -5.70
CA LEU A 441 -0.99 11.75 -6.44
C LEU A 441 -1.79 10.44 -6.58
N GLY A 442 -2.91 10.31 -5.87
CA GLY A 442 -3.82 9.18 -5.98
C GLY A 442 -4.60 9.17 -7.28
N ILE A 443 -5.13 8.01 -7.66
CA ILE A 443 -5.94 7.84 -8.86
C ILE A 443 -7.41 8.04 -8.49
N ASP A 444 -8.13 8.86 -9.26
CA ASP A 444 -9.58 8.90 -9.18
C ASP A 444 -10.16 7.68 -9.90
N LEU A 445 -10.78 6.77 -9.16
CA LEU A 445 -11.30 5.52 -9.72
C LEU A 445 -12.48 5.74 -10.69
N GLN A 446 -13.29 6.79 -10.49
CA GLN A 446 -14.41 7.05 -11.41
C GLN A 446 -13.88 7.49 -12.78
N GLU A 447 -12.88 8.35 -12.79
CA GLU A 447 -12.23 8.78 -14.03
C GLU A 447 -11.34 7.70 -14.65
N TRP A 448 -10.81 6.78 -13.84
CA TRP A 448 -9.99 5.66 -14.31
C TRP A 448 -10.80 4.58 -15.03
N GLU A 449 -12.03 4.33 -14.58
CA GLU A 449 -12.93 3.38 -15.22
C GLU A 449 -13.57 3.95 -16.51
N ASP A 450 -13.63 5.27 -16.65
CA ASP A 450 -14.06 5.94 -17.87
C ASP A 450 -12.95 5.93 -18.94
N ASN A 451 -13.10 5.07 -19.95
CA ASN A 451 -12.14 4.92 -21.06
C ASN A 451 -11.84 6.24 -21.80
N SER A 452 -12.75 7.22 -21.78
CA SER A 452 -12.54 8.53 -22.41
C SER A 452 -11.66 9.46 -21.57
N LYS A 453 -11.75 9.36 -20.23
CA LYS A 453 -11.02 10.21 -19.28
C LYS A 453 -9.71 9.58 -18.83
N ARG A 454 -9.61 8.25 -18.78
CA ARG A 454 -8.42 7.50 -18.36
C ARG A 454 -7.13 8.00 -19.02
N PRO A 455 -7.06 8.23 -20.36
CA PRO A 455 -5.84 8.74 -20.99
C PRO A 455 -5.41 10.12 -20.50
N GLN A 456 -6.33 10.93 -19.96
CA GLN A 456 -6.05 12.26 -19.43
C GLN A 456 -5.43 12.18 -18.04
N ILE A 457 -5.85 11.24 -17.19
CA ILE A 457 -5.31 11.10 -15.83
C ILE A 457 -4.12 10.15 -15.72
N GLN A 458 -3.89 9.28 -16.72
CA GLN A 458 -2.78 8.34 -16.76
C GLN A 458 -1.46 9.04 -17.10
N TRP A 459 -0.52 9.12 -16.17
CA TRP A 459 0.76 9.82 -16.35
C TRP A 459 1.67 9.08 -17.34
N SER A 460 1.59 7.76 -17.37
CA SER A 460 2.35 6.92 -18.31
C SER A 460 1.89 7.04 -19.77
N SER A 461 0.73 7.66 -20.03
CA SER A 461 0.15 7.77 -21.37
C SER A 461 1.05 8.53 -22.34
N LYS A 462 1.19 8.01 -23.57
CA LYS A 462 1.92 8.68 -24.66
C LYS A 462 1.34 10.05 -25.00
N ALA A 463 0.02 10.25 -24.83
CA ALA A 463 -0.62 11.54 -25.02
C ALA A 463 -0.15 12.61 -24.02
N ASN A 464 0.40 12.18 -22.87
CA ASN A 464 0.91 13.04 -21.81
C ASN A 464 2.44 13.19 -21.83
N ARG A 465 3.17 12.47 -22.69
CA ARG A 465 4.60 12.70 -22.99
C ARG A 465 4.82 13.97 -23.82
N LYS A 466 4.16 15.06 -23.44
CA LYS A 466 4.35 16.35 -24.10
C LYS A 466 5.64 16.95 -23.58
N ASN A 467 6.49 17.44 -24.48
CA ASN A 467 7.70 18.20 -24.18
C ASN A 467 7.34 19.53 -23.51
N HIS A 468 6.92 19.48 -22.25
CA HIS A 468 6.61 20.67 -21.48
C HIS A 468 7.72 20.99 -20.51
N ILE A 469 7.91 22.29 -20.29
CA ILE A 469 8.93 22.86 -19.43
C ILE A 469 8.21 23.58 -18.30
N VAL A 470 8.62 23.30 -17.06
CA VAL A 470 8.03 23.91 -15.87
C VAL A 470 9.05 24.85 -15.24
N ASP A 471 8.68 26.12 -15.11
CA ASP A 471 9.50 27.15 -14.48
C ASP A 471 9.10 27.27 -13.01
N ILE A 472 10.08 27.10 -12.13
CA ILE A 472 9.86 26.99 -10.69
C ILE A 472 10.71 28.04 -10.01
N ARG A 473 10.06 28.88 -9.22
CA ARG A 473 10.73 29.93 -8.45
C ARG A 473 10.26 29.89 -7.02
N LEU A 474 11.23 29.77 -6.11
CA LEU A 474 10.97 29.60 -4.68
C LEU A 474 10.00 28.42 -4.47
N GLU A 475 8.87 28.64 -3.80
CA GLU A 475 7.87 27.63 -3.45
C GLU A 475 6.74 27.47 -4.50
N LYS A 476 6.88 28.09 -5.68
CA LYS A 476 5.78 28.21 -6.66
C LYS A 476 6.20 27.79 -8.07
N ILE A 477 5.24 27.19 -8.78
CA ILE A 477 5.29 27.05 -10.23
C ILE A 477 4.92 28.43 -10.79
N VAL A 478 5.82 29.01 -11.59
CA VAL A 478 5.64 30.34 -12.18
C VAL A 478 4.97 30.23 -13.55
N CYS A 479 5.44 29.28 -14.36
CA CYS A 479 4.96 29.08 -15.73
C CYS A 479 5.08 27.62 -16.14
N ILE A 480 4.19 27.19 -17.03
CA ILE A 480 4.27 25.87 -17.69
C ILE A 480 4.19 26.12 -19.20
N HIS A 481 5.27 25.78 -19.90
CA HIS A 481 5.38 25.91 -21.35
C HIS A 481 5.01 24.58 -22.01
N ILE A 482 3.95 24.56 -22.80
CA ILE A 482 3.49 23.36 -23.53
C ILE A 482 3.78 23.58 -25.02
N SER A 483 4.47 22.63 -25.66
CA SER A 483 4.99 22.77 -27.04
C SER A 483 3.92 22.85 -28.15
N ALA A 484 2.62 22.85 -27.82
CA ALA A 484 1.53 23.00 -28.77
C ALA A 484 0.83 24.35 -28.55
N ASN A 485 1.16 25.32 -29.41
CA ASN A 485 0.49 26.62 -29.64
C ASN A 485 -0.03 27.37 -28.40
N PHE A 486 0.78 28.34 -27.96
CA PHE A 486 0.46 29.48 -27.09
C PHE A 486 -0.09 29.17 -25.69
N SER A 487 0.64 29.69 -24.70
CA SER A 487 0.29 29.76 -23.28
C SER A 487 -1.22 29.85 -23.05
N LEU A 488 -1.80 28.80 -22.48
CA LEU A 488 -3.07 28.89 -21.79
C LEU A 488 -2.80 28.86 -20.30
N ALA A 489 -2.80 30.06 -19.71
CA ALA A 489 -3.19 30.28 -18.33
C ALA A 489 -4.63 29.79 -18.16
N ARG A 490 -4.81 28.48 -18.06
CA ARG A 490 -6.01 27.92 -17.44
C ARG A 490 -5.72 27.86 -15.94
N ALA A 491 -6.73 28.09 -15.11
CA ALA A 491 -6.65 27.73 -13.70
C ALA A 491 -6.56 26.20 -13.64
N ALA A 492 -5.34 25.67 -13.81
CA ALA A 492 -5.06 24.26 -13.66
C ALA A 492 -5.46 23.86 -12.24
N SER A 493 -6.10 22.70 -12.13
CA SER A 493 -6.33 22.14 -10.80
C SER A 493 -4.97 21.85 -10.16
N GLN A 494 -4.89 21.86 -8.83
CA GLN A 494 -3.64 21.49 -8.17
C GLN A 494 -3.19 20.05 -8.49
N GLU A 495 -4.11 19.18 -8.91
CA GLU A 495 -3.81 17.84 -9.41
C GLU A 495 -3.14 17.88 -10.79
N GLU A 496 -3.61 18.75 -11.67
CA GLU A 496 -3.01 18.98 -12.98
C GLU A 496 -1.62 19.62 -12.85
N ASP A 497 -1.47 20.61 -11.96
CA ASP A 497 -0.16 21.20 -11.63
C ASP A 497 0.82 20.16 -11.09
N ALA A 498 0.36 19.29 -10.18
CA ALA A 498 1.19 18.18 -9.67
C ALA A 498 1.63 17.27 -10.82
N LYS A 499 0.68 16.82 -11.65
CA LYS A 499 0.98 15.98 -12.82
C LYS A 499 2.01 16.64 -13.74
N LEU A 500 1.80 17.90 -14.11
CA LEU A 500 2.70 18.63 -15.01
C LEU A 500 4.09 18.80 -14.38
N LEU A 501 4.18 19.15 -13.09
CA LEU A 501 5.47 19.22 -12.40
C LEU A 501 6.19 17.87 -12.43
N PHE A 502 5.53 16.77 -12.07
CA PHE A 502 6.18 15.47 -11.92
C PHE A 502 6.47 14.76 -13.24
N THR A 503 5.76 15.10 -14.32
CA THR A 503 5.96 14.50 -15.65
C THR A 503 6.69 15.40 -16.66
N ALA A 504 7.15 16.58 -16.24
CA ALA A 504 7.86 17.52 -17.08
C ALA A 504 9.10 16.92 -17.77
N LYS A 505 9.33 17.26 -19.04
CA LYS A 505 10.57 16.93 -19.75
C LYS A 505 11.75 17.67 -19.12
N ARG A 506 11.55 18.93 -18.78
CA ARG A 506 12.56 19.81 -18.18
C ARG A 506 11.93 20.66 -17.10
N ARG A 507 12.63 20.82 -15.98
CA ARG A 507 12.26 21.73 -14.90
C ARG A 507 13.34 22.79 -14.81
N ASN A 508 12.95 24.05 -15.01
CA ASN A 508 13.87 25.15 -14.78
C ASN A 508 13.73 25.56 -13.32
N TRP A 509 14.65 25.00 -12.53
CA TRP A 509 14.77 25.36 -11.14
C TRP A 509 15.42 26.75 -11.06
N GLU A 510 14.71 27.71 -10.44
CA GLU A 510 15.15 29.09 -10.21
C GLU A 510 14.99 30.09 -11.39
N SER A 511 14.00 29.88 -12.27
CA SER A 511 13.62 30.85 -13.33
C SER A 511 12.91 32.10 -12.83
#